data_AF-A0A7S0AI65-F1
#
_entry.id   AF-A0A7S0AI65-F1
#
_cell.length_a   1.000
_cell.length_b   1.000
_cell.length_c   1.000
_cell.angle_alpha   90.00
_cell.angle_beta   90.00
_cell.angle_gamma   90.00
#
_symmetry.space_group_name_H-M   'P 1'
#
loop_
_entity.id
_entity.type
_entity.pdbx_description
1 polymer ?
#
loop_
_entity_poly.entity_id
_entity_poly.type
_entity_poly.pdbx_seq_one_letter_code
_entity_poly.pdbx_strand_id
1 'polypeptide(L)'
;VPRVPGGGEPLSPQAYTMSNFSPGMTYGRKQQLMDRSVTMHSFWGLGPPPSGVYKKKHPRGVFDKQHVFEVNKTPATMLRRYFERGDLPIVMKHGATLGIEWKVEPERLDYVYHLPIFFDGLLEKTDPYATIAYVGLQDMLNAARGKEPSLIAPALPSVIVPMKRALNTKDNVIMCRTINMLQLMLRCDLSVGEMLVPYYRQLLPVFNLFRSNNSNLGDGIDYSQRKRENMGDLVMETLELMERTGGEDAFINIKYMIPTYESVFS
;
A
#
# COMPACT_ATOMS: atom_id res chain seq x y z
N VAL A 1 -19.90 64.48 6.25
CA VAL A 1 -21.18 64.63 6.98
C VAL A 1 -21.78 63.23 7.17
N PRO A 2 -21.85 62.73 8.42
CA PRO A 2 -22.40 61.44 8.79
C PRO A 2 -23.89 61.57 9.20
N ARG A 3 -24.60 60.45 9.39
CA ARG A 3 -25.67 60.30 10.40
C ARG A 3 -26.05 58.83 10.61
N VAL A 4 -25.64 58.30 11.76
CA VAL A 4 -26.38 57.33 12.60
C VAL A 4 -27.48 58.14 13.34
N PRO A 5 -28.60 57.56 13.81
CA PRO A 5 -28.70 56.94 15.16
C PRO A 5 -29.56 55.65 15.17
N GLY A 6 -29.32 54.64 16.03
CA GLY A 6 -29.80 54.53 17.44
C GLY A 6 -31.12 53.72 17.46
N GLY A 7 -31.36 52.65 18.23
CA GLY A 7 -30.93 52.24 19.55
C GLY A 7 -32.20 51.99 20.39
N GLY A 8 -32.37 50.80 21.00
CA GLY A 8 -33.43 50.55 22.00
C GLY A 8 -34.08 49.15 22.00
N GLU A 9 -33.48 48.21 22.73
CA GLU A 9 -34.21 47.14 23.47
C GLU A 9 -35.16 47.78 24.51
N PRO A 10 -36.18 47.09 25.13
CA PRO A 10 -35.96 45.80 25.82
C PRO A 10 -37.19 44.87 26.13
N LEU A 11 -36.87 43.73 26.79
CA LEU A 11 -37.65 42.96 27.79
C LEU A 11 -38.87 42.08 27.38
N SER A 12 -38.71 40.78 27.65
CA SER A 12 -39.78 39.82 28.00
C SER A 12 -40.46 40.17 29.33
N PRO A 13 -41.68 39.66 29.60
CA PRO A 13 -41.79 38.70 30.70
C PRO A 13 -42.78 37.54 30.48
N GLN A 14 -42.33 36.35 30.92
CA GLN A 14 -43.00 35.31 31.71
C GLN A 14 -44.54 35.34 31.84
N ALA A 15 -45.18 34.17 31.71
CA ALA A 15 -45.75 33.44 32.87
C ALA A 15 -46.89 32.47 32.49
N TYR A 16 -46.65 31.18 32.82
CA TYR A 16 -47.55 30.23 33.48
C TYR A 16 -48.95 29.92 32.90
N THR A 17 -49.21 28.64 32.62
CA THR A 17 -49.83 27.73 33.60
C THR A 17 -49.61 26.26 33.26
N MET A 18 -49.17 25.50 34.27
CA MET A 18 -49.15 24.05 34.36
C MET A 18 -50.54 23.48 34.68
N SER A 19 -50.83 22.25 34.23
CA SER A 19 -51.41 21.15 35.03
C SER A 19 -51.55 19.91 34.12
N ASN A 20 -50.78 18.83 34.31
CA ASN A 20 -50.76 17.81 35.36
C ASN A 20 -51.79 16.66 35.17
N PHE A 21 -51.20 15.46 34.93
CA PHE A 21 -51.54 14.11 35.45
C PHE A 21 -52.88 13.45 35.04
N SER A 22 -52.91 12.38 34.22
CA SER A 22 -52.60 10.93 34.46
C SER A 22 -53.88 10.10 34.74
N PRO A 23 -53.84 8.75 34.91
CA PRO A 23 -53.67 7.68 33.90
C PRO A 23 -54.80 6.62 33.97
N GLY A 24 -54.92 5.71 32.99
CA GLY A 24 -55.92 4.62 33.01
C GLY A 24 -55.49 3.31 32.35
N MET A 25 -55.09 2.34 33.17
CA MET A 25 -54.94 0.91 32.86
C MET A 25 -56.31 0.25 32.60
N THR A 26 -56.40 -0.70 31.66
CA THR A 26 -57.07 -2.00 31.91
C THR A 26 -56.71 -3.09 30.87
N TYR A 27 -56.17 -4.17 31.43
CA TYR A 27 -56.06 -5.59 31.09
C TYR A 27 -56.84 -6.24 29.91
N GLY A 28 -56.15 -7.16 29.22
CA GLY A 28 -56.70 -8.11 28.25
C GLY A 28 -55.89 -9.42 28.11
N ARG A 29 -55.93 -10.26 29.15
CA ARG A 29 -55.92 -11.74 29.17
C ARG A 29 -55.11 -12.53 28.11
N LYS A 30 -53.91 -13.01 28.48
CA LYS A 30 -53.24 -14.18 27.86
C LYS A 30 -53.81 -15.48 28.44
N GLN A 31 -54.23 -16.40 27.58
CA GLN A 31 -54.73 -17.72 27.95
C GLN A 31 -53.53 -18.65 28.24
N GLN A 32 -53.39 -19.06 29.49
CA GLN A 32 -52.40 -20.04 29.95
C GLN A 32 -52.89 -21.45 29.61
N LEU A 33 -52.10 -22.21 28.86
CA LEU A 33 -52.16 -23.66 28.83
C LEU A 33 -51.26 -24.16 29.96
N MET A 34 -51.88 -24.71 31.00
CA MET A 34 -51.20 -25.33 32.14
C MET A 34 -50.75 -26.74 31.74
N ASP A 35 -49.46 -26.91 31.53
CA ASP A 35 -48.83 -28.23 31.53
C ASP A 35 -48.52 -28.61 33.00
N ARG A 36 -49.23 -29.61 33.52
CA ARG A 36 -49.10 -30.06 34.91
C ARG A 36 -47.91 -31.03 35.00
N SER A 37 -46.69 -30.51 35.12
CA SER A 37 -45.56 -31.31 35.57
C SER A 37 -45.61 -31.45 37.10
N VAL A 38 -45.68 -32.70 37.55
CA VAL A 38 -45.71 -33.08 38.96
C VAL A 38 -44.33 -32.86 39.56
N THR A 39 -44.15 -31.79 40.33
CA THR A 39 -42.92 -31.57 41.09
C THR A 39 -42.93 -32.46 42.34
N MET A 40 -42.19 -33.57 42.28
CA MET A 40 -41.87 -34.42 43.43
C MET A 40 -41.23 -33.54 44.53
N HIS A 41 -41.94 -33.35 45.64
CA HIS A 41 -41.38 -32.74 46.84
C HIS A 41 -40.52 -33.79 47.56
N SER A 42 -39.20 -33.71 47.36
CA SER A 42 -38.24 -34.43 48.19
C SER A 42 -38.23 -33.86 49.61
N PHE A 43 -38.11 -34.75 50.59
CA PHE A 43 -38.29 -34.56 52.05
C PHE A 43 -37.26 -33.64 52.75
N TRP A 44 -36.45 -32.91 51.99
CA TRP A 44 -35.49 -31.91 52.50
C TRP A 44 -35.71 -30.64 51.70
N GLY A 45 -36.03 -29.53 52.38
CA GLY A 45 -36.46 -28.27 51.76
C GLY A 45 -35.47 -27.70 50.74
N LEU A 46 -35.88 -26.62 50.05
CA LEU A 46 -35.08 -25.91 49.05
C LEU A 46 -33.69 -25.60 49.62
N GLY A 47 -32.68 -26.36 49.18
CA GLY A 47 -31.28 -26.09 49.51
C GLY A 47 -30.88 -24.68 49.03
N PRO A 48 -29.81 -24.10 49.60
CA PRO A 48 -29.34 -22.79 49.16
C PRO A 48 -29.05 -22.82 47.65
N PRO A 49 -29.34 -21.72 46.92
CA PRO A 49 -29.13 -21.69 45.48
C PRO A 49 -27.66 -21.98 45.19
N PRO A 50 -27.35 -22.80 44.16
CA PRO A 50 -25.98 -23.13 43.83
C PRO A 50 -25.20 -21.83 43.62
N SER A 51 -24.08 -21.68 44.35
CA SER A 51 -23.21 -20.52 44.23
C SER A 51 -22.83 -20.36 42.76
N GLY A 52 -23.14 -19.20 42.18
CA GLY A 52 -22.92 -18.92 40.78
C GLY A 52 -21.44 -19.07 40.46
N VAL A 53 -21.03 -20.22 39.95
CA VAL A 53 -19.67 -20.46 39.45
C VAL A 53 -19.41 -19.37 38.44
N TYR A 54 -18.46 -18.48 38.73
CA TYR A 54 -18.02 -17.45 37.82
C TYR A 54 -17.49 -18.12 36.54
N LYS A 55 -18.35 -18.26 35.54
CA LYS A 55 -17.94 -18.65 34.19
C LYS A 55 -17.50 -17.37 33.50
N LYS A 56 -16.19 -17.18 33.39
CA LYS A 56 -15.60 -16.13 32.55
C LYS A 56 -16.16 -16.31 31.14
N LYS A 57 -17.15 -15.48 30.77
CA LYS A 57 -17.68 -15.46 29.40
C LYS A 57 -16.58 -14.87 28.52
N HIS A 58 -15.75 -15.73 27.93
CA HIS A 58 -14.96 -15.28 26.79
C HIS A 58 -15.96 -14.84 25.72
N PRO A 59 -15.88 -13.57 25.23
CA PRO A 59 -16.76 -13.13 24.16
C PRO A 59 -16.58 -14.10 22.99
N ARG A 60 -17.66 -14.81 22.64
CA ARG A 60 -17.65 -15.68 21.47
C ARG A 60 -17.62 -14.77 20.24
N GLY A 61 -16.44 -14.64 19.64
CA GLY A 61 -16.32 -14.21 18.24
C GLY A 61 -16.27 -12.71 17.98
N VAL A 62 -15.50 -11.95 18.76
CA VAL A 62 -14.77 -10.83 18.13
C VAL A 62 -13.30 -11.21 18.20
N PHE A 63 -12.91 -12.14 17.31
CA PHE A 63 -11.57 -12.02 16.78
C PHE A 63 -11.59 -10.65 16.11
N ASP A 64 -10.93 -9.65 16.70
CA ASP A 64 -10.52 -8.51 15.89
C ASP A 64 -9.85 -9.13 14.67
N LYS A 65 -10.46 -8.95 13.50
CA LYS A 65 -9.86 -9.39 12.26
C LYS A 65 -8.50 -8.71 12.25
N GLN A 66 -7.46 -9.45 12.55
CA GLN A 66 -6.13 -8.92 12.45
C GLN A 66 -6.01 -8.52 10.99
N HIS A 67 -5.93 -7.22 10.72
CA HIS A 67 -5.90 -6.61 9.38
C HIS A 67 -4.63 -7.02 8.58
N VAL A 68 -4.00 -8.13 8.95
CA VAL A 68 -2.79 -8.75 8.40
C VAL A 68 -2.96 -9.09 6.92
N PHE A 69 -4.19 -9.43 6.49
CA PHE A 69 -4.52 -9.69 5.10
C PHE A 69 -5.12 -8.48 4.37
N GLU A 70 -5.33 -7.35 5.06
CA GLU A 70 -5.84 -6.14 4.42
C GLU A 70 -4.70 -5.33 3.84
N VAL A 71 -4.91 -4.81 2.62
CA VAL A 71 -3.94 -3.96 1.95
C VAL A 71 -3.78 -2.67 2.75
N ASN A 72 -2.55 -2.36 3.14
CA ASN A 72 -2.26 -1.10 3.80
C ASN A 72 -2.56 0.06 2.84
N LYS A 73 -3.58 0.85 3.17
CA LYS A 73 -4.04 1.98 2.35
C LYS A 73 -3.01 3.11 2.25
N THR A 74 -2.13 3.23 3.25
CA THR A 74 -1.06 4.23 3.29
C THR A 74 0.23 3.55 3.77
N PRO A 75 1.05 3.02 2.86
CA PRO A 75 2.33 2.46 3.26
C PRO A 75 3.16 3.56 3.93
N ALA A 76 3.75 3.24 5.09
CA ALA A 76 4.66 4.16 5.76
C ALA A 76 6.00 4.18 4.99
N THR A 77 6.09 5.00 3.95
CA THR A 77 7.30 5.13 3.14
C THR A 77 8.26 6.16 3.73
N MET A 78 9.56 5.97 3.45
CA MET A 78 10.57 6.97 3.72
C MET A 78 10.26 8.25 2.95
N LEU A 79 9.94 8.14 1.65
CA LEU A 79 9.65 9.28 0.78
C LEU A 79 8.63 10.24 1.40
N ARG A 80 7.50 9.72 1.87
CA ARG A 80 6.45 10.55 2.48
C ARG A 80 6.96 11.35 3.67
N ARG A 81 7.71 10.71 4.57
CA ARG A 81 8.29 11.36 5.75
C ARG A 81 9.31 12.44 5.38
N TYR A 82 10.21 12.14 4.44
CA TYR A 82 11.23 13.10 4.00
C TYR A 82 10.63 14.29 3.23
N PHE A 83 9.57 14.04 2.44
CA PHE A 83 8.85 15.09 1.73
C PHE A 83 8.11 16.02 2.70
N GLU A 84 7.35 15.47 3.66
CA GLU A 84 6.62 16.25 4.66
C GLU A 84 7.55 17.05 5.58
N ARG A 85 8.76 16.53 5.85
CA ARG A 85 9.80 17.26 6.59
C ARG A 85 10.45 18.39 5.78
N GLY A 86 10.39 18.32 4.44
CA GLY A 86 11.00 19.30 3.54
C GLY A 86 12.47 19.05 3.23
N ASP A 87 12.98 17.83 3.49
CA ASP A 87 14.39 17.47 3.31
C ASP A 87 14.73 17.13 1.86
N LEU A 88 13.74 16.75 1.05
CA LEU A 88 13.97 16.42 -0.35
C LEU A 88 14.16 17.70 -1.18
N PRO A 89 15.15 17.75 -2.09
CA PRO A 89 15.38 18.89 -2.96
C PRO A 89 14.40 18.92 -4.15
N ILE A 90 13.10 18.71 -3.88
CA ILE A 90 12.03 18.68 -4.87
C ILE A 90 10.90 19.62 -4.44
N VAL A 91 10.27 20.26 -5.42
CA VAL A 91 9.02 21.01 -5.27
C VAL A 91 7.98 20.45 -6.24
N MET A 92 6.73 20.41 -5.79
CA MET A 92 5.59 20.03 -6.62
C MET A 92 5.28 21.16 -7.61
N LYS A 93 5.35 20.88 -8.91
CA LYS A 93 4.85 21.79 -9.94
C LYS A 93 3.35 21.56 -10.14
N HIS A 94 2.59 22.62 -9.89
CA HIS A 94 1.14 22.64 -10.10
C HIS A 94 0.88 23.24 -11.49
N GLY A 95 0.84 22.37 -12.50
CA GLY A 95 0.49 22.71 -13.88
C GLY A 95 -0.75 21.97 -14.37
N ALA A 96 -0.98 21.96 -15.69
CA ALA A 96 -2.05 21.14 -16.30
C ALA A 96 -1.85 19.63 -16.04
N THR A 97 -0.59 19.21 -15.91
CA THR A 97 -0.21 17.88 -15.42
C THR A 97 0.61 18.04 -14.14
N LEU A 98 0.45 17.11 -13.21
CA LEU A 98 1.31 17.04 -12.02
C LEU A 98 2.75 16.75 -12.46
N GLY A 99 3.68 17.57 -11.99
CA GLY A 99 5.10 17.42 -12.29
C GLY A 99 5.95 17.78 -11.08
N ILE A 100 7.25 17.56 -11.21
CA ILE A 100 8.23 17.91 -10.18
C ILE A 100 9.23 18.94 -10.70
N GLU A 101 9.74 19.75 -9.80
CA GLU A 101 10.86 20.65 -10.05
C GLU A 101 11.96 20.39 -9.03
N TRP A 102 13.17 20.18 -9.54
CA TRP A 102 14.34 19.94 -8.73
C TRP A 102 14.96 21.26 -8.27
N LYS A 103 15.16 21.40 -6.95
CA LYS A 103 15.91 22.53 -6.37
C LYS A 103 17.41 22.40 -6.62
N VAL A 104 17.89 21.17 -6.76
CA VAL A 104 19.28 20.81 -7.03
C VAL A 104 19.28 19.88 -8.24
N GLU A 105 20.17 20.13 -9.20
CA GLU A 105 20.32 19.29 -10.39
C GLU A 105 20.47 17.80 -10.02
N PRO A 106 19.70 16.88 -10.63
CA PRO A 106 19.74 15.45 -10.28
C PRO A 106 21.11 14.80 -10.41
N GLU A 107 22.02 15.37 -11.21
CA GLU A 107 23.39 14.89 -11.38
C GLU A 107 24.27 15.14 -10.15
N ARG A 108 23.97 16.18 -9.36
CA ARG A 108 24.76 16.59 -8.18
C ARG A 108 24.23 15.99 -6.88
N LEU A 109 23.21 15.15 -6.98
CA LEU A 109 22.57 14.53 -5.84
C LEU A 109 23.42 13.38 -5.29
N ASP A 110 23.37 13.14 -3.97
CA ASP A 110 23.92 11.92 -3.38
C ASP A 110 22.98 10.74 -3.63
N TYR A 111 23.34 9.86 -4.58
CA TYR A 111 22.53 8.71 -4.95
C TYR A 111 22.46 7.66 -3.84
N VAL A 112 23.49 7.51 -3.00
CA VAL A 112 23.50 6.52 -1.92
C VAL A 112 22.43 6.85 -0.88
N TYR A 113 22.21 8.14 -0.64
CA TYR A 113 21.17 8.62 0.26
C TYR A 113 19.78 8.67 -0.40
N HIS A 114 19.68 9.27 -1.59
CA HIS A 114 18.38 9.61 -2.16
C HIS A 114 17.73 8.45 -2.93
N LEU A 115 18.51 7.66 -3.66
CA LEU A 115 17.97 6.62 -4.53
C LEU A 115 17.11 5.58 -3.76
N PRO A 116 17.53 5.07 -2.59
CA PRO A 116 16.70 4.17 -1.80
C PRO A 116 15.38 4.81 -1.34
N ILE A 117 15.38 6.12 -1.05
CA ILE A 117 14.18 6.84 -0.61
C ILE A 117 13.15 6.88 -1.74
N PHE A 118 13.57 7.15 -2.98
CA PHE A 118 12.68 7.15 -4.14
C PHE A 118 12.18 5.75 -4.49
N PHE A 119 13.03 4.73 -4.43
CA PHE A 119 12.60 3.33 -4.59
C PHE A 119 11.59 2.90 -3.53
N ASP A 120 11.78 3.33 -2.28
CA ASP A 120 10.84 3.09 -1.18
C ASP A 120 9.48 3.77 -1.43
N GLY A 121 9.52 4.95 -2.06
CA GLY A 121 8.36 5.72 -2.48
C GLY A 121 7.51 5.07 -3.58
N LEU A 122 8.01 4.08 -4.32
CA LEU A 122 7.22 3.37 -5.35
C LEU A 122 6.01 2.61 -4.78
N LEU A 123 5.99 2.40 -3.46
CA LEU A 123 4.85 1.86 -2.74
C LEU A 123 3.67 2.84 -2.67
N GLU A 124 3.91 4.13 -2.82
CA GLU A 124 2.87 5.15 -2.76
C GLU A 124 1.94 5.08 -3.98
N LYS A 125 0.64 5.12 -3.71
CA LYS A 125 -0.41 5.14 -4.74
C LYS A 125 -1.17 6.45 -4.80
N THR A 126 -1.07 7.26 -3.75
CA THR A 126 -1.77 8.53 -3.65
C THR A 126 -0.91 9.65 -4.19
N ASP A 127 -1.45 10.46 -5.09
CA ASP A 127 -0.86 11.75 -5.42
C ASP A 127 -0.95 12.71 -4.22
N PRO A 128 0.06 13.57 -3.99
CA PRO A 128 1.22 13.87 -4.85
C PRO A 128 2.39 12.88 -4.78
N TYR A 129 2.47 12.05 -3.74
CA TYR A 129 3.65 11.23 -3.44
C TYR A 129 3.97 10.20 -4.51
N ALA A 130 2.95 9.58 -5.10
CA ALA A 130 3.13 8.61 -6.19
C ALA A 130 3.83 9.23 -7.40
N THR A 131 3.38 10.43 -7.81
CA THR A 131 3.99 11.18 -8.91
C THR A 131 5.43 11.61 -8.56
N ILE A 132 5.67 12.10 -7.34
CA ILE A 132 7.02 12.48 -6.88
C ILE A 132 7.97 11.29 -6.89
N ALA A 133 7.53 10.13 -6.40
CA ALA A 133 8.34 8.92 -6.37
C ALA A 133 8.75 8.49 -7.78
N TYR A 134 7.75 8.37 -8.66
CA TYR A 134 7.93 7.81 -10.00
C TYR A 134 8.72 8.74 -10.92
N VAL A 135 8.31 10.01 -11.02
CA VAL A 135 8.99 10.99 -11.87
C VAL A 135 10.37 11.32 -11.30
N GLY A 136 10.49 11.45 -9.97
CA GLY A 136 11.77 11.72 -9.33
C GLY A 136 12.79 10.61 -9.57
N LEU A 137 12.37 9.35 -9.42
CA LEU A 137 13.24 8.22 -9.71
C LEU A 137 13.63 8.16 -11.19
N GLN A 138 12.67 8.39 -12.08
CA GLN A 138 12.92 8.41 -13.52
C GLN A 138 13.92 9.50 -13.92
N ASP A 139 13.79 10.71 -13.38
CA ASP A 139 14.71 11.83 -13.63
C ASP A 139 16.12 11.54 -13.10
N MET A 140 16.23 11.00 -11.87
CA MET A 140 17.52 10.60 -11.30
C MET A 140 18.20 9.54 -12.17
N LEU A 141 17.49 8.48 -12.55
CA LEU A 141 18.07 7.42 -13.38
C LEU A 141 18.48 7.95 -14.76
N ASN A 142 17.68 8.82 -15.38
CA ASN A 142 18.02 9.43 -16.66
C ASN A 142 19.23 10.37 -16.56
N ALA A 143 19.37 11.12 -15.47
CA ALA A 143 20.52 11.99 -15.22
C ALA A 143 21.81 11.19 -14.95
N ALA A 144 21.69 9.99 -14.37
CA ALA A 144 22.81 9.07 -14.16
C ALA A 144 23.27 8.34 -15.44
N ARG A 145 22.52 8.41 -16.54
CA ARG A 145 22.84 7.73 -17.80
C ARG A 145 24.17 8.24 -18.37
N GLY A 146 25.10 7.31 -18.63
CA GLY A 146 26.38 7.63 -19.28
C GLY A 146 27.34 8.46 -18.43
N LYS A 147 27.13 8.53 -17.11
CA LYS A 147 28.07 9.15 -16.18
C LYS A 147 29.10 8.12 -15.72
N GLU A 148 30.37 8.48 -15.82
CA GLU A 148 31.50 7.71 -15.30
C GLU A 148 32.21 8.54 -14.23
N PRO A 149 32.42 8.03 -13.00
CA PRO A 149 32.00 6.71 -12.49
C PRO A 149 30.49 6.59 -12.26
N SER A 150 29.99 5.36 -12.25
CA SER A 150 28.57 5.06 -11.98
C SER A 150 28.09 5.65 -10.65
N LEU A 151 27.05 6.48 -10.71
CA LEU A 151 26.36 7.01 -9.53
C LEU A 151 25.43 5.97 -8.87
N ILE A 152 24.97 4.99 -9.65
CA ILE A 152 23.96 4.01 -9.21
C ILE A 152 24.62 2.83 -8.51
N ALA A 153 25.77 2.34 -9.00
CA ALA A 153 26.41 1.14 -8.48
C ALA A 153 26.69 1.19 -6.96
N PRO A 154 27.21 2.30 -6.37
CA PRO A 154 27.42 2.39 -4.93
C PRO A 154 26.12 2.36 -4.11
N ALA A 155 25.02 2.83 -4.69
CA ALA A 155 23.70 2.87 -4.04
C ALA A 155 22.93 1.55 -4.18
N LEU A 156 23.38 0.62 -5.03
CA LEU A 156 22.63 -0.59 -5.35
C LEU A 156 22.29 -1.44 -4.11
N PRO A 157 23.21 -1.72 -3.15
CA PRO A 157 22.91 -2.56 -2.00
C PRO A 157 21.76 -2.01 -1.12
N SER A 158 21.65 -0.69 -0.98
CA SER A 158 20.58 -0.04 -0.21
C SER A 158 19.25 0.01 -0.96
N VAL A 159 19.27 -0.08 -2.30
CA VAL A 159 18.07 -0.14 -3.15
C VAL A 159 17.41 -1.53 -3.18
N ILE A 160 18.17 -2.62 -2.97
CA ILE A 160 17.62 -3.99 -3.02
C ILE A 160 16.46 -4.19 -2.05
N VAL A 161 16.57 -3.67 -0.81
CA VAL A 161 15.54 -3.84 0.23
C VAL A 161 14.21 -3.16 -0.14
N PRO A 162 14.16 -1.85 -0.46
CA PRO A 162 12.91 -1.21 -0.87
C PRO A 162 12.36 -1.81 -2.17
N MET A 163 13.21 -2.18 -3.13
CA MET A 163 12.77 -2.83 -4.37
C MET A 163 12.10 -4.20 -4.09
N LYS A 164 12.73 -5.05 -3.27
CA LYS A 164 12.14 -6.32 -2.83
C LYS A 164 10.81 -6.09 -2.10
N ARG A 165 10.72 -5.06 -1.26
CA ARG A 165 9.50 -4.72 -0.53
C ARG A 165 8.38 -4.33 -1.49
N ALA A 166 8.68 -3.54 -2.52
CA ALA A 166 7.72 -3.14 -3.55
C ALA A 166 7.22 -4.34 -4.37
N LEU A 167 8.12 -5.22 -4.80
CA LEU A 167 7.76 -6.44 -5.53
C LEU A 167 6.90 -7.41 -4.70
N ASN A 168 7.19 -7.52 -3.40
CA ASN A 168 6.44 -8.40 -2.49
C ASN A 168 5.02 -7.92 -2.14
N THR A 169 4.63 -6.71 -2.56
CA THR A 169 3.25 -6.21 -2.37
C THR A 169 2.22 -7.04 -3.13
N LYS A 170 2.65 -7.73 -4.21
CA LYS A 170 1.78 -8.47 -5.13
C LYS A 170 0.69 -7.59 -5.77
N ASP A 171 0.89 -6.28 -5.75
CA ASP A 171 0.02 -5.32 -6.42
C ASP A 171 0.55 -5.05 -7.82
N ASN A 172 -0.27 -5.37 -8.84
CA ASN A 172 0.14 -5.23 -10.23
C ASN A 172 0.65 -3.81 -10.57
N VAL A 173 0.04 -2.75 -10.02
CA VAL A 173 0.43 -1.37 -10.34
C VAL A 173 1.81 -1.04 -9.76
N ILE A 174 2.04 -1.39 -8.49
CA ILE A 174 3.33 -1.16 -7.82
C ILE A 174 4.42 -2.01 -8.48
N MET A 175 4.11 -3.28 -8.77
CA MET A 175 5.05 -4.20 -9.39
C MET A 175 5.46 -3.73 -10.79
N CYS A 176 4.51 -3.36 -11.66
CA CYS A 176 4.80 -2.83 -12.98
C CYS A 176 5.68 -1.59 -12.90
N ARG A 177 5.37 -0.63 -12.01
CA ARG A 177 6.21 0.56 -11.80
C ARG A 177 7.62 0.20 -11.35
N THR A 178 7.75 -0.72 -10.40
CA THR A 178 9.05 -1.18 -9.88
C THR A 178 9.88 -1.88 -10.95
N ILE A 179 9.25 -2.74 -11.75
CA ILE A 179 9.90 -3.45 -12.85
C ILE A 179 10.34 -2.47 -13.95
N ASN A 180 9.50 -1.50 -14.32
CA ASN A 180 9.86 -0.46 -15.28
C ASN A 180 11.07 0.37 -14.80
N MET A 181 11.12 0.73 -13.51
CA MET A 181 12.25 1.46 -12.93
C MET A 181 13.52 0.59 -12.84
N LEU A 182 13.38 -0.70 -12.52
CA LEU A 182 14.49 -1.66 -12.57
C LEU A 182 15.08 -1.77 -13.98
N GLN A 183 14.23 -1.93 -15.00
CA GLN A 183 14.71 -1.97 -16.38
C GLN A 183 15.36 -0.66 -16.82
N LEU A 184 14.82 0.49 -16.39
CA LEU A 184 15.44 1.79 -16.67
C LEU A 184 16.83 1.86 -16.05
N MET A 185 16.97 1.44 -14.79
CA MET A 185 18.24 1.39 -14.07
C MET A 185 19.28 0.51 -14.78
N LEU A 186 18.90 -0.69 -15.22
CA LEU A 186 19.76 -1.61 -15.99
C LEU A 186 20.16 -1.03 -17.36
N ARG A 187 19.32 -0.19 -17.97
CA ARG A 187 19.61 0.49 -19.24
C ARG A 187 20.49 1.73 -19.09
N CYS A 188 20.71 2.22 -17.88
CA CYS A 188 21.52 3.41 -17.65
C CYS A 188 23.01 3.09 -17.54
N ASP A 189 23.35 1.96 -16.91
CA ASP A 189 24.72 1.52 -16.70
C ASP A 189 24.79 -0.02 -16.66
N LEU A 190 25.66 -0.59 -17.50
CA LEU A 190 25.88 -2.03 -17.61
C LEU A 190 26.48 -2.62 -16.33
N SER A 191 27.31 -1.85 -15.62
CA SER A 191 27.96 -2.25 -14.36
C SER A 191 26.93 -2.60 -13.28
N VAL A 192 25.76 -1.95 -13.33
CA VAL A 192 24.65 -2.25 -12.41
C VAL A 192 24.10 -3.66 -12.63
N GLY A 193 24.09 -4.14 -13.87
CA GLY A 193 23.63 -5.49 -14.22
C GLY A 193 24.49 -6.56 -13.56
N GLU A 194 25.81 -6.47 -13.70
CA GLU A 194 26.77 -7.40 -13.08
C GLU A 194 26.67 -7.36 -11.55
N MET A 195 26.57 -6.16 -10.97
CA MET A 195 26.41 -5.97 -9.53
C MET A 195 25.07 -6.47 -8.98
N LEU A 196 24.05 -6.67 -9.83
CA LEU A 196 22.74 -7.15 -9.42
C LEU A 196 22.69 -8.68 -9.27
N VAL A 197 23.58 -9.42 -9.94
CA VAL A 197 23.59 -10.90 -9.97
C VAL A 197 23.52 -11.54 -8.58
N PRO A 198 24.30 -11.10 -7.56
CA PRO A 198 24.23 -11.67 -6.21
C PRO A 198 22.85 -11.54 -5.54
N TYR A 199 22.03 -10.59 -6.00
CA TYR A 199 20.71 -10.29 -5.46
C TYR A 199 19.56 -10.98 -6.19
N TYR A 200 19.82 -11.69 -7.29
CA TYR A 200 18.80 -12.40 -8.08
C TYR A 200 17.94 -13.33 -7.22
N ARG A 201 18.55 -14.04 -6.26
CA ARG A 201 17.83 -14.93 -5.33
C ARG A 201 16.77 -14.22 -4.49
N GLN A 202 16.94 -12.92 -4.24
CA GLN A 202 16.02 -12.13 -3.43
C GLN A 202 14.86 -11.53 -4.25
N LEU A 203 15.08 -11.27 -5.54
CA LEU A 203 14.17 -10.54 -6.42
C LEU A 203 13.37 -11.47 -7.34
N LEU A 204 14.03 -12.44 -7.97
CA LEU A 204 13.46 -13.32 -8.97
C LEU A 204 12.33 -14.27 -8.50
N PRO A 205 12.22 -14.68 -7.21
CA PRO A 205 11.08 -15.50 -6.78
C PRO A 205 9.72 -14.87 -7.09
N VAL A 206 9.63 -13.54 -7.03
CA VAL A 206 8.39 -12.81 -7.34
C VAL A 206 8.10 -12.87 -8.83
N PHE A 207 9.10 -12.73 -9.69
CA PHE A 207 8.91 -12.83 -11.14
C PHE A 207 8.39 -14.20 -11.57
N ASN A 208 8.84 -15.28 -10.92
CA ASN A 208 8.33 -16.62 -11.21
C ASN A 208 6.82 -16.77 -10.93
N LEU A 209 6.29 -16.08 -9.91
CA LEU A 209 4.86 -16.10 -9.57
C LEU A 209 3.98 -15.41 -10.62
N PHE A 210 4.46 -14.34 -11.23
CA PHE A 210 3.66 -13.49 -12.13
C PHE A 210 3.98 -13.67 -13.61
N ARG A 211 4.88 -14.59 -13.97
CA ARG A 211 5.29 -14.84 -15.36
C ARG A 211 4.14 -15.28 -16.27
N SER A 212 3.19 -16.06 -15.75
CA SER A 212 2.02 -16.53 -16.49
C SER A 212 0.83 -15.56 -16.45
N ASN A 213 0.97 -14.42 -15.76
CA ASN A 213 -0.07 -13.42 -15.65
C ASN A 213 -0.10 -12.54 -16.91
N ASN A 214 -0.43 -13.18 -18.03
CA ASN A 214 -0.59 -12.53 -19.31
C ASN A 214 -2.09 -12.26 -19.54
N SER A 215 -2.42 -11.04 -19.96
CA SER A 215 -3.80 -10.68 -20.32
C SER A 215 -4.16 -11.39 -21.62
N ASN A 216 -4.63 -12.63 -21.53
CA ASN A 216 -5.06 -13.40 -22.69
C ASN A 216 -6.38 -12.85 -23.23
N LEU A 217 -6.30 -11.81 -24.08
CA LEU A 217 -7.46 -11.12 -24.65
C LEU A 217 -8.12 -11.86 -25.83
N GLY A 218 -7.70 -13.09 -26.16
CA GLY A 218 -8.26 -13.86 -27.27
C GLY A 218 -8.02 -13.12 -28.60
N ASP A 219 -9.10 -12.80 -29.32
CA ASP A 219 -9.09 -12.01 -30.56
C ASP A 219 -9.18 -10.48 -30.30
N GLY A 220 -9.18 -10.07 -29.03
CA GLY A 220 -9.19 -8.67 -28.62
C GLY A 220 -7.79 -8.04 -28.72
N ILE A 221 -7.71 -6.85 -29.35
CA ILE A 221 -6.48 -6.07 -29.40
C ILE A 221 -6.23 -5.42 -28.03
N ASP A 222 -5.05 -5.67 -27.44
CA ASP A 222 -4.64 -5.03 -26.20
C ASP A 222 -4.23 -3.56 -26.43
N TYR A 223 -5.08 -2.62 -26.05
CA TYR A 223 -4.78 -1.19 -26.11
C TYR A 223 -3.89 -0.71 -24.94
N SER A 224 -3.64 -1.54 -23.92
CA SER A 224 -2.82 -1.20 -22.74
C SER A 224 -1.31 -1.34 -22.98
N GLN A 225 -0.88 -1.83 -24.15
CA GLN A 225 0.54 -1.97 -24.53
C GLN A 225 1.34 -0.67 -24.35
N ARG A 226 0.75 0.49 -24.69
CA ARG A 226 1.40 1.81 -24.51
C ARG A 226 1.69 2.15 -23.05
N LYS A 227 0.90 1.62 -22.12
CA LYS A 227 1.05 1.87 -20.68
C LYS A 227 1.97 0.85 -20.00
N ARG A 228 2.44 -0.18 -20.72
CA ARG A 228 3.29 -1.25 -20.18
C ARG A 228 2.70 -1.85 -18.88
N GLU A 229 1.43 -2.22 -18.94
CA GLU A 229 0.69 -2.79 -17.79
C GLU A 229 0.65 -4.33 -17.81
N ASN A 230 1.06 -4.95 -18.94
CA ASN A 230 1.11 -6.41 -19.04
C ASN A 230 2.29 -6.96 -18.25
N MET A 231 1.98 -7.69 -17.17
CA MET A 231 3.00 -8.15 -16.24
C MET A 231 3.85 -9.30 -16.79
N GLY A 232 3.25 -10.23 -17.53
CA GLY A 232 3.99 -11.35 -18.13
C GLY A 232 5.09 -10.86 -19.08
N ASP A 233 4.73 -9.95 -19.98
CA ASP A 233 5.65 -9.39 -20.98
C ASP A 233 6.77 -8.57 -20.30
N LEU A 234 6.41 -7.75 -19.31
CA LEU A 234 7.38 -6.99 -18.53
C LEU A 234 8.36 -7.89 -17.78
N VAL A 235 7.89 -8.98 -17.18
CA VAL A 235 8.76 -9.93 -16.49
C VAL A 235 9.74 -10.56 -17.46
N MET A 236 9.27 -11.06 -18.61
CA MET A 236 10.14 -11.65 -19.63
C MET A 236 11.18 -10.65 -20.13
N GLU A 237 10.77 -9.46 -20.56
CA GLU A 237 11.68 -8.41 -21.03
C GLU A 237 12.74 -8.04 -19.98
N THR A 238 12.37 -8.05 -18.70
CA THR A 238 13.31 -7.78 -17.60
C THR A 238 14.34 -8.90 -17.45
N LEU A 239 13.92 -10.16 -17.52
CA LEU A 239 14.83 -11.31 -17.42
C LEU A 239 15.85 -11.30 -18.57
N GLU A 240 15.39 -11.02 -19.79
CA GLU A 240 16.25 -10.90 -20.96
C GLU A 240 17.27 -9.76 -20.77
N LEU A 241 16.83 -8.62 -20.25
CA LEU A 241 17.70 -7.48 -19.98
C LEU A 241 18.74 -7.84 -18.91
N MET A 242 18.32 -8.50 -17.83
CA MET A 242 19.20 -8.96 -16.75
C MET A 242 20.24 -9.98 -17.22
N GLU A 243 19.89 -10.86 -18.17
CA GLU A 243 20.82 -11.78 -18.80
C GLU A 243 21.83 -11.02 -19.67
N ARG A 244 21.37 -10.06 -20.50
CA ARG A 244 22.23 -9.26 -21.38
C ARG A 244 23.23 -8.38 -20.64
N THR A 245 22.85 -7.84 -19.48
CA THR A 245 23.70 -6.91 -18.70
C THR A 245 24.45 -7.58 -17.55
N GLY A 246 24.08 -8.80 -17.15
CA GLY A 246 24.60 -9.43 -15.93
C GLY A 246 25.90 -10.24 -16.11
N GLY A 247 26.46 -10.30 -17.31
CA GLY A 247 27.68 -11.07 -17.61
C GLY A 247 27.47 -12.58 -17.68
N GLU A 248 28.57 -13.34 -17.65
CA GLU A 248 28.60 -14.78 -17.91
C GLU A 248 27.77 -15.61 -16.91
N ASP A 249 27.77 -15.23 -15.63
CA ASP A 249 27.08 -15.95 -14.56
C ASP A 249 25.57 -15.63 -14.47
N ALA A 250 25.07 -14.65 -15.22
CA ALA A 250 23.69 -14.19 -15.10
C ALA A 250 22.69 -15.29 -15.43
N PHE A 251 22.89 -15.99 -16.54
CA PHE A 251 21.98 -17.04 -17.01
C PHE A 251 21.85 -18.18 -15.99
N ILE A 252 22.96 -18.66 -15.43
CA ILE A 252 22.97 -19.76 -14.45
C ILE A 252 22.16 -19.35 -13.20
N ASN A 253 22.35 -18.12 -12.72
CA ASN A 253 21.62 -17.60 -11.57
C ASN A 253 20.12 -17.42 -11.86
N ILE A 254 19.76 -16.94 -13.06
CA ILE A 254 18.36 -16.82 -13.48
C ILE A 254 17.72 -18.21 -13.60
N LYS A 255 18.35 -19.16 -14.29
CA LYS A 255 17.86 -20.53 -14.50
C LYS A 255 17.67 -21.28 -13.18
N TYR A 256 18.54 -21.06 -12.20
CA TYR A 256 18.39 -21.64 -10.86
C TYR A 256 17.11 -21.14 -10.16
N MET A 257 16.74 -19.87 -10.34
CA MET A 257 15.55 -19.28 -9.73
C MET A 257 14.27 -19.53 -10.54
N ILE A 258 14.39 -19.59 -11.87
CA ILE A 258 13.30 -19.74 -12.82
C ILE A 258 13.69 -20.86 -13.82
N PRO A 259 13.44 -22.13 -13.47
CA PRO A 259 13.86 -23.29 -14.29
C PRO A 259 13.29 -23.29 -15.71
N THR A 260 12.16 -22.62 -15.89
CA THR A 260 11.42 -22.53 -17.15
C THR A 260 11.85 -21.35 -18.04
N TYR A 261 12.84 -20.55 -17.63
CA TYR A 261 13.41 -19.48 -18.45
C TYR A 261 14.37 -20.06 -19.49
N GLU A 262 14.29 -19.60 -20.73
CA GLU A 262 15.17 -20.01 -21.82
C GLU A 262 16.03 -18.81 -22.26
N SER A 263 17.29 -19.08 -22.60
CA SER A 263 18.27 -18.04 -22.93
C SER A 263 17.92 -17.33 -24.24
N VAL A 264 18.23 -16.04 -24.30
CA VAL A 264 18.05 -15.21 -25.50
C VAL A 264 19.23 -15.31 -26.47
N PHE A 265 20.36 -15.88 -26.03
CA PHE A 265 21.59 -15.99 -26.83
C PHE A 265 21.71 -17.34 -27.58
N SER A 266 20.61 -18.11 -27.67
CA SER A 266 20.57 -19.41 -28.35
C SER A 266 20.87 -19.32 -29.84
#